data_AF-Q0UYM3-F1
#
_entry.id   AF-Q0UYM3-F1
#
_cell.length_a   1.000
_cell.length_b   1.000
_cell.length_c   1.000
_cell.angle_alpha   90.00
_cell.angle_beta   90.00
_cell.angle_gamma   90.00
#
_symmetry.space_group_name_H-M   'P 1'
#
loop_
_entity.id
_entity.type
_entity.pdbx_description
1 polymer ?
#
loop_
_entity_poly.entity_id
_entity_poly.type
_entity_poly.pdbx_seq_one_letter_code
_entity_poly.pdbx_strand_id
1 'polypeptide(L)'
;MVESSSDDILKDADKVDVAFLVVGDPFGATTHTDLVLRARELSIPTRSIPNASILTSIGATGLQLYNFGQTVSMVFFLDNWKPASFYDRIKENVSIGLHTLVLLDIKVKEQSLENMARGRKIYEPPRYMTVAQCAQQMLEVEEDDKKEGVYTKDSLAVGVARIGAEDQKIVAGTLAQLCGADLGKPLHSLVLLGKRTHDLERDFLEEFAVDKESFKAVWKRDYEGKA
;
A
#
# COMPACT_ATOMS: atom_id res chain seq x y z
N MET A 1 14.78 14.68 -1.00
CA MET A 1 14.34 13.33 -0.58
C MET A 1 15.31 12.90 0.51
N VAL A 2 14.91 12.03 1.45
CA VAL A 2 15.76 11.68 2.60
C VAL A 2 17.12 11.14 2.13
N GLU A 3 17.10 10.34 1.07
CA GLU A 3 18.26 9.68 0.45
C GLU A 3 19.23 10.67 -0.23
N SER A 4 18.70 11.77 -0.77
CA SER A 4 19.48 12.81 -1.45
C SER A 4 20.00 13.90 -0.49
N SER A 5 19.53 13.90 0.75
CA SER A 5 19.82 14.93 1.76
C SER A 5 20.34 14.32 3.06
N SER A 6 20.83 13.09 3.04
CA SER A 6 21.36 12.40 4.22
C SER A 6 22.47 13.18 4.89
N ASP A 7 23.34 13.80 4.09
CA ASP A 7 24.54 14.48 4.58
C ASP A 7 24.16 15.72 5.37
N ASP A 8 23.11 16.42 4.93
CA ASP A 8 22.54 17.55 5.67
C ASP A 8 21.85 17.10 6.96
N ILE A 9 21.15 15.95 6.94
CA ILE A 9 20.46 15.40 8.11
C ILE A 9 21.45 14.93 9.18
N LEU A 10 22.56 14.29 8.76
CA LEU A 10 23.59 13.77 9.65
C LEU A 10 24.64 14.82 10.04
N LYS A 11 24.56 16.02 9.47
CA LYS A 11 25.51 17.09 9.74
C LYS A 11 25.55 17.43 11.23
N ASP A 12 26.75 17.40 11.79
CA ASP A 12 27.02 17.68 13.21
C ASP A 12 26.28 16.76 14.20
N ALA A 13 25.66 15.67 13.74
CA ALA A 13 24.96 14.71 14.60
C ALA A 13 25.93 13.88 15.49
N ASP A 14 27.24 13.99 15.27
CA ASP A 14 28.30 13.53 16.16
C ASP A 14 28.54 14.47 17.36
N LYS A 15 28.08 15.72 17.27
CA LYS A 15 28.33 16.78 18.26
C LYS A 15 27.07 17.21 19.00
N VAL A 16 25.91 17.11 18.37
CA VAL A 16 24.63 17.53 18.93
C VAL A 16 23.55 16.47 18.72
N ASP A 17 22.54 16.47 19.59
CA ASP A 17 21.37 15.60 19.44
C ASP A 17 20.49 16.08 18.28
N VAL A 18 20.33 15.23 17.26
CA VAL A 18 19.47 15.49 16.09
C VAL A 18 18.28 14.53 16.10
N ALA A 19 17.07 15.08 15.94
CA ALA A 19 15.85 14.30 15.81
C ALA A 19 15.32 14.32 14.37
N PHE A 20 15.12 13.13 13.79
CA PHE A 20 14.52 12.95 12.48
C PHE A 20 13.10 12.38 12.63
N LEU A 21 12.09 13.23 12.41
CA LEU A 21 10.69 12.86 12.55
C LEU A 21 10.10 12.43 11.22
N VAL A 22 9.40 11.30 11.23
CA VAL A 22 8.78 10.69 10.04
C VAL A 22 7.33 10.32 10.33
N VAL A 23 6.54 10.24 9.27
CA VAL A 23 5.14 9.79 9.39
C VAL A 23 5.14 8.28 9.61
N GLY A 24 4.40 7.83 10.62
CA GLY A 24 4.28 6.42 10.97
C GLY A 24 5.54 5.87 11.64
N ASP A 25 5.89 4.63 11.31
CA ASP A 25 7.06 3.95 11.84
C ASP A 25 8.30 4.18 10.96
N PRO A 26 9.49 4.45 11.55
CA PRO A 26 10.70 4.69 10.80
C PRO A 26 11.10 3.59 9.82
N PHE A 27 10.70 2.34 10.03
CA PHE A 27 11.12 1.18 9.23
C PHE A 27 9.97 0.40 8.60
N GLY A 28 8.71 0.78 8.86
CA GLY A 28 7.53 0.01 8.43
C GLY A 28 7.35 -0.13 6.92
N ALA A 29 7.77 0.84 6.11
CA ALA A 29 7.66 0.77 4.65
C ALA A 29 8.55 1.85 4.00
N THR A 30 9.78 1.98 4.49
CA THR A 30 10.68 3.08 4.13
C THR A 30 12.06 2.54 3.79
N THR A 31 12.87 3.39 3.17
CA THR A 31 14.28 3.18 2.89
C THR A 31 15.18 3.75 3.99
N HIS A 32 14.64 4.18 5.15
CA HIS A 32 15.40 4.88 6.18
C HIS A 32 16.49 4.03 6.85
N THR A 33 16.47 2.71 6.65
CA THR A 33 17.62 1.84 7.00
C THR A 33 18.91 2.33 6.34
N ASP A 34 18.86 2.88 5.13
CA ASP A 34 20.02 3.50 4.46
C ASP A 34 20.61 4.66 5.28
N LEU A 35 19.76 5.53 5.84
CA LEU A 35 20.20 6.63 6.70
C LEU A 35 20.91 6.12 7.96
N VAL A 36 20.39 5.03 8.56
CA VAL A 36 21.02 4.38 9.72
C VAL A 36 22.37 3.75 9.36
N LEU A 37 22.49 3.15 8.17
CA LEU A 37 23.76 2.60 7.68
C LEU A 37 24.80 3.70 7.49
N ARG A 38 24.45 4.82 6.83
CA ARG A 38 25.35 5.98 6.67
C ARG A 38 25.78 6.57 8.01
N ALA A 39 24.86 6.70 8.97
CA ALA A 39 25.19 7.16 10.31
C ALA A 39 26.21 6.23 11.01
N ARG A 40 26.06 4.91 10.84
CA ARG A 40 27.01 3.91 11.37
C ARG A 40 28.39 4.01 10.72
N GLU A 41 28.47 4.22 9.41
CA GLU A 41 29.74 4.43 8.71
C GLU A 41 30.50 5.64 9.25
N LEU A 42 29.76 6.68 9.66
CA LEU A 42 30.30 7.88 10.31
C LEU A 42 30.50 7.73 11.83
N SER A 43 30.28 6.55 12.40
CA SER A 43 30.32 6.28 13.84
C SER A 43 29.40 7.17 14.68
N ILE A 44 28.31 7.65 14.09
CA ILE A 44 27.28 8.45 14.77
C ILE A 44 26.33 7.50 15.52
N PRO A 45 26.18 7.64 16.85
CA PRO A 45 25.22 6.86 17.62
C PRO A 45 23.79 7.15 17.16
N THR A 46 23.00 6.10 16.93
CA THR A 46 21.60 6.24 16.51
C THR A 46 20.67 5.49 17.45
N ARG A 47 19.46 6.03 17.64
CA ARG A 47 18.37 5.38 18.37
C ARG A 47 17.08 5.52 17.56
N SER A 48 16.40 4.42 17.31
CA SER A 48 15.06 4.43 16.73
C SER A 48 13.99 4.44 17.83
N ILE A 49 12.93 5.19 17.60
CA ILE A 49 11.73 5.20 18.45
C ILE A 49 10.57 4.71 17.55
N PRO A 50 10.03 3.49 17.80
CA PRO A 50 8.97 2.94 16.97
C PRO A 50 7.65 3.70 17.18
N ASN A 51 6.75 3.60 16.20
CA ASN A 51 5.43 4.19 16.27
C ASN A 51 4.39 3.30 15.52
N ALA A 52 3.14 3.74 15.46
CA ALA A 52 2.12 3.08 14.65
C ALA A 52 2.52 3.06 13.17
N SER A 53 2.30 1.91 12.51
CA SER A 53 2.57 1.70 11.08
C SER A 53 1.30 1.27 10.37
N ILE A 54 1.17 1.59 9.08
CA ILE A 54 0.09 1.03 8.25
C ILE A 54 0.13 -0.50 8.24
N LEU A 55 1.31 -1.12 8.35
CA LEU A 55 1.47 -2.58 8.37
C LEU A 55 0.74 -3.24 9.54
N THR A 56 0.65 -2.57 10.69
CA THR A 56 -0.07 -3.09 11.87
C THR A 56 -1.47 -2.50 11.96
N SER A 57 -1.64 -1.22 11.61
CA SER A 57 -2.92 -0.52 11.69
C SER A 57 -3.94 -1.04 10.68
N ILE A 58 -3.51 -1.74 9.63
CA ILE A 58 -4.44 -2.40 8.69
C ILE A 58 -5.33 -3.45 9.37
N GLY A 59 -4.97 -3.92 10.56
CA GLY A 59 -5.86 -4.75 11.38
C GLY A 59 -7.20 -4.08 11.72
N ALA A 60 -7.32 -2.76 11.55
CA ALA A 60 -8.59 -2.03 11.62
C ALA A 60 -9.64 -2.51 10.59
N THR A 61 -9.22 -3.25 9.55
CA THR A 61 -10.10 -3.90 8.58
C THR A 61 -10.78 -5.17 9.13
N GLY A 62 -10.48 -5.58 10.36
CA GLY A 62 -10.96 -6.83 10.94
C GLY A 62 -10.22 -8.07 10.43
N LEU A 63 -9.38 -7.92 9.40
CA LEU A 63 -8.52 -8.99 8.88
C LEU A 63 -7.42 -9.35 9.87
N GLN A 64 -7.16 -10.65 9.97
CA GLN A 64 -6.20 -11.24 10.87
C GLN A 64 -4.78 -10.98 10.34
N LEU A 65 -4.00 -10.19 11.09
CA LEU A 65 -2.65 -9.79 10.68
C LEU A 65 -1.71 -10.99 10.41
N TYR A 66 -1.92 -12.13 11.08
CA TYR A 66 -1.14 -13.34 10.84
C TYR A 66 -1.45 -14.03 9.50
N ASN A 67 -2.56 -13.68 8.84
CA ASN A 67 -2.92 -14.16 7.51
C ASN A 67 -2.46 -13.19 6.40
N PHE A 68 -1.67 -12.15 6.69
CA PHE A 68 -1.05 -11.32 5.67
C PHE A 68 0.28 -11.92 5.20
N GLY A 69 0.46 -11.94 3.88
CA GLY A 69 1.70 -12.34 3.23
C GLY A 69 2.63 -11.15 2.97
N GLN A 70 3.44 -11.28 1.94
CA GLN A 70 4.35 -10.22 1.52
C GLN A 70 3.57 -8.96 1.11
N THR A 71 3.92 -7.82 1.70
CA THR A 71 3.38 -6.51 1.30
C THR A 71 4.00 -6.09 -0.04
N VAL A 72 3.20 -5.47 -0.91
CA VAL A 72 3.65 -5.01 -2.23
C VAL A 72 3.37 -3.52 -2.40
N SER A 73 4.03 -2.90 -3.39
CA SER A 73 3.77 -1.50 -3.76
C SER A 73 3.26 -1.41 -5.19
N MET A 74 2.15 -0.70 -5.37
CA MET A 74 1.62 -0.32 -6.68
C MET A 74 2.19 1.05 -7.06
N VAL A 75 2.73 1.17 -8.26
CA VAL A 75 3.23 2.44 -8.81
C VAL A 75 2.32 2.96 -9.92
N PHE A 76 2.27 4.27 -10.14
CA PHE A 76 1.49 4.82 -11.24
C PHE A 76 1.99 4.30 -12.59
N PHE A 77 1.06 3.86 -13.43
CA PHE A 77 1.35 3.55 -14.82
C PHE A 77 1.57 4.83 -15.63
N LEU A 78 2.52 4.74 -16.56
CA LEU A 78 2.77 5.71 -17.61
C LEU A 78 2.45 5.05 -18.96
N ASP A 79 2.20 5.85 -19.99
CA ASP A 79 1.81 5.37 -21.31
C ASP A 79 2.78 4.31 -21.88
N ASN A 80 4.08 4.44 -21.58
CA ASN A 80 5.14 3.57 -22.04
C ASN A 80 5.77 2.69 -20.95
N TRP A 81 5.27 2.75 -19.71
CA TRP A 81 5.85 2.02 -18.59
C TRP A 81 4.78 1.58 -17.59
N LYS A 82 4.49 0.28 -17.60
CA LYS A 82 3.47 -0.38 -16.76
C LYS A 82 4.11 -1.56 -16.02
N PRO A 83 4.88 -1.31 -14.96
CA PRO A 83 5.58 -2.39 -14.26
C PRO A 83 4.59 -3.28 -13.50
N ALA A 84 4.67 -4.59 -13.76
CA ALA A 84 3.79 -5.60 -13.16
C ALA A 84 4.49 -6.46 -12.08
N SER A 85 5.62 -6.00 -11.50
CA SER A 85 6.39 -6.78 -10.52
C SER A 85 5.61 -7.11 -9.24
N PHE A 86 4.60 -6.31 -8.89
CA PHE A 86 3.70 -6.58 -7.77
C PHE A 86 2.87 -7.86 -7.99
N TYR A 87 2.57 -8.22 -9.25
CA TYR A 87 1.69 -9.33 -9.60
C TYR A 87 2.25 -10.67 -9.13
N ASP A 88 3.53 -10.93 -9.41
CA ASP A 88 4.16 -12.20 -9.07
C ASP A 88 4.23 -12.39 -7.53
N ARG A 89 4.34 -11.29 -6.78
CA ARG A 89 4.31 -11.29 -5.30
C ARG A 89 2.91 -11.49 -4.74
N ILE A 90 1.90 -10.89 -5.37
CA ILE A 90 0.50 -11.20 -5.04
C ILE A 90 0.21 -12.68 -5.31
N LYS A 91 0.68 -13.22 -6.45
CA LYS A 91 0.53 -14.62 -6.81
C LYS A 91 1.12 -15.55 -5.76
N GLU A 92 2.32 -15.24 -5.24
CA GLU A 92 2.93 -15.98 -4.14
C GLU A 92 1.97 -16.04 -2.93
N ASN A 93 1.45 -14.90 -2.47
CA ASN A 93 0.51 -14.85 -1.34
C ASN A 93 -0.79 -15.60 -1.62
N VAL A 94 -1.40 -15.39 -2.80
CA VAL A 94 -2.64 -16.06 -3.21
C VAL A 94 -2.48 -17.58 -3.25
N SER A 95 -1.32 -18.08 -3.71
CA SER A 95 -1.04 -19.52 -3.81
C SER A 95 -1.08 -20.23 -2.45
N ILE A 96 -0.79 -19.51 -1.37
CA ILE A 96 -0.85 -20.00 0.01
C ILE A 96 -2.02 -19.40 0.80
N GLY A 97 -2.93 -18.71 0.11
CA GLY A 97 -4.18 -18.19 0.67
C GLY A 97 -4.04 -16.99 1.60
N LEU A 98 -2.92 -16.25 1.57
CA LEU A 98 -2.70 -15.07 2.42
C LEU A 98 -3.28 -13.79 1.81
N HIS A 99 -3.71 -12.85 2.66
CA HIS A 99 -4.05 -11.49 2.26
C HIS A 99 -2.80 -10.77 1.77
N THR A 100 -3.00 -9.81 0.87
CA THR A 100 -1.90 -8.96 0.38
C THR A 100 -2.22 -7.50 0.64
N LEU A 101 -1.43 -6.85 1.50
CA LEU A 101 -1.43 -5.40 1.62
C LEU A 101 -0.71 -4.78 0.42
N VAL A 102 -1.40 -3.90 -0.30
CA VAL A 102 -0.91 -3.13 -1.43
C VAL A 102 -0.77 -1.68 -0.99
N LEU A 103 0.47 -1.22 -0.85
CA LEU A 103 0.82 0.17 -0.62
C LEU A 103 0.72 0.93 -1.93
N LEU A 104 0.14 2.14 -1.90
CA LEU A 104 -0.17 2.90 -3.10
C LEU A 104 0.81 4.05 -3.30
N ASP A 105 1.16 4.29 -4.57
CA ASP A 105 2.18 5.27 -4.94
C ASP A 105 1.89 6.67 -4.43
N ILE A 106 2.98 7.37 -4.08
CA ILE A 106 2.99 8.76 -3.63
C ILE A 106 4.03 9.50 -4.45
N LYS A 107 3.57 10.33 -5.37
CA LYS A 107 4.42 11.18 -6.19
C LYS A 107 4.42 12.60 -5.63
N VAL A 108 5.42 12.90 -4.82
CA VAL A 108 5.65 14.22 -4.22
C VAL A 108 6.96 14.82 -4.72
N LYS A 109 6.99 16.12 -5.00
CA LYS A 109 8.18 16.82 -5.49
C LYS A 109 8.80 16.20 -6.76
N GLU A 110 7.98 15.68 -7.66
CA GLU A 110 8.44 15.26 -8.98
C GLU A 110 8.60 16.46 -9.91
N GLN A 111 9.62 16.44 -10.76
CA GLN A 111 9.78 17.38 -11.85
C GLN A 111 9.29 16.71 -13.14
N SER A 112 8.63 17.46 -14.01
CA SER A 112 8.36 16.95 -15.36
C SER A 112 9.68 16.63 -16.09
N LEU A 113 9.65 15.67 -17.02
CA LEU A 113 10.82 15.31 -17.82
C LEU A 113 11.42 16.54 -18.53
N GLU A 114 10.57 17.46 -18.98
CA GLU A 114 10.99 18.72 -19.59
C GLU A 114 11.71 19.64 -18.60
N ASN A 115 11.14 19.83 -17.40
CA ASN A 115 11.74 20.67 -16.36
C ASN A 115 13.07 20.08 -15.88
N MET A 116 13.15 18.75 -15.73
CA MET A 116 14.38 18.04 -15.40
C MET A 116 15.45 18.21 -16.48
N ALA A 117 15.10 17.99 -17.76
CA ALA A 117 16.02 18.15 -18.89
C ALA A 117 16.55 19.59 -19.03
N ARG A 118 15.77 20.59 -18.59
CA ARG A 118 16.13 22.01 -18.60
C ARG A 118 16.75 22.50 -17.29
N GLY A 119 16.97 21.63 -16.30
CA GLY A 119 17.50 21.98 -14.98
C GLY A 119 16.60 22.92 -14.17
N ARG A 120 15.31 23.03 -14.51
CA ARG A 120 14.34 23.89 -13.83
C ARG A 120 13.76 23.15 -12.64
N LYS A 121 13.98 23.66 -11.43
CA LYS A 121 13.42 23.12 -10.18
C LYS A 121 11.93 23.47 -10.00
N ILE A 122 11.10 23.10 -10.98
CA ILE A 122 9.65 23.28 -10.96
C ILE A 122 9.03 21.92 -10.70
N TYR A 123 8.31 21.82 -9.59
CA TYR A 123 7.71 20.59 -9.11
C TYR A 123 6.23 20.53 -9.46
N GLU A 124 5.79 19.35 -9.90
CA GLU A 124 4.39 19.05 -10.12
C GLU A 124 3.61 18.98 -8.79
N PRO A 125 2.29 19.24 -8.81
CA PRO A 125 1.43 19.00 -7.65
C PRO A 125 1.56 17.56 -7.14
N PRO A 126 1.47 17.34 -5.82
CA PRO A 126 1.58 16.01 -5.26
C PRO A 126 0.41 15.13 -5.73
N ARG A 127 0.73 13.92 -6.19
CA ARG A 127 -0.24 12.93 -6.63
C ARG A 127 -0.19 11.72 -5.69
N TYR A 128 -1.36 11.31 -5.24
CA TYR A 128 -1.55 10.16 -4.38
C TYR A 128 -2.45 9.17 -5.08
N MET A 129 -2.02 7.93 -5.22
CA MET A 129 -2.81 6.91 -5.88
C MET A 129 -4.02 6.53 -5.02
N THR A 130 -5.18 6.46 -5.67
CA THR A 130 -6.44 6.05 -5.03
C THR A 130 -6.64 4.53 -5.11
N VAL A 131 -7.54 4.01 -4.28
CA VAL A 131 -7.98 2.60 -4.33
C VAL A 131 -8.57 2.27 -5.69
N ALA A 132 -9.39 3.17 -6.24
CA ALA A 132 -9.99 3.01 -7.55
C ALA A 132 -8.93 2.84 -8.66
N GLN A 133 -7.92 3.70 -8.69
CA GLN A 133 -6.82 3.59 -9.64
C GLN A 133 -6.01 2.31 -9.44
N CYS A 134 -5.73 1.92 -8.19
CA CYS A 134 -5.04 0.67 -7.90
C CYS A 134 -5.83 -0.54 -8.43
N ALA A 135 -7.13 -0.61 -8.14
CA ALA A 135 -7.99 -1.69 -8.61
C ALA A 135 -8.06 -1.74 -10.14
N GLN A 136 -8.16 -0.59 -10.81
CA GLN A 136 -8.11 -0.50 -12.27
C GLN A 136 -6.78 -1.02 -12.84
N GLN A 137 -5.64 -0.57 -12.30
CA GLN A 137 -4.32 -1.04 -12.75
C GLN A 137 -4.10 -2.54 -12.47
N MET A 138 -4.62 -3.06 -11.35
CA MET A 138 -4.58 -4.50 -11.07
C MET A 138 -5.34 -5.28 -12.14
N LEU A 139 -6.58 -4.89 -12.44
CA LEU A 139 -7.39 -5.56 -13.47
C LEU A 139 -6.77 -5.44 -14.86
N GLU A 140 -6.22 -4.27 -15.21
CA GLU A 140 -5.50 -4.07 -16.47
C GLU A 140 -4.35 -5.08 -16.62
N VAL A 141 -3.53 -5.26 -15.59
CA VAL A 141 -2.42 -6.24 -15.64
C VAL A 141 -2.92 -7.67 -15.76
N GLU A 142 -3.98 -8.04 -15.05
CA GLU A 142 -4.56 -9.37 -15.15
C GLU A 142 -5.17 -9.62 -16.55
N GLU A 143 -5.92 -8.66 -17.09
CA GLU A 143 -6.70 -8.82 -18.32
C GLU A 143 -5.87 -8.66 -19.59
N ASP A 144 -4.87 -7.77 -19.60
CA ASP A 144 -4.13 -7.41 -20.80
C ASP A 144 -2.75 -8.10 -20.89
N ASP A 145 -2.07 -8.29 -19.76
CA ASP A 145 -0.68 -8.79 -19.71
C ASP A 145 -0.60 -10.24 -19.21
N LYS A 146 -0.90 -10.49 -17.92
CA LYS A 146 -0.57 -11.74 -17.22
C LYS A 146 -1.54 -12.88 -17.53
N LYS A 147 -2.85 -12.66 -17.40
CA LYS A 147 -3.92 -13.63 -17.71
C LYS A 147 -3.76 -14.99 -17.01
N GLU A 148 -3.27 -14.98 -15.78
CA GLU A 148 -2.99 -16.21 -15.03
C GLU A 148 -4.11 -16.58 -14.03
N GLY A 149 -5.12 -15.73 -13.87
CA GLY A 149 -6.24 -15.94 -12.95
C GLY A 149 -5.85 -15.80 -11.48
N VAL A 150 -4.83 -14.99 -11.16
CA VAL A 150 -4.38 -14.76 -9.77
C VAL A 150 -5.45 -14.01 -8.97
N TYR A 151 -6.07 -13.02 -9.60
CA TYR A 151 -7.27 -12.37 -9.12
C TYR A 151 -8.16 -12.04 -10.32
N THR A 152 -9.41 -11.65 -10.08
CA THR A 152 -10.36 -11.30 -11.14
C THR A 152 -11.19 -10.10 -10.72
N LYS A 153 -12.02 -9.60 -11.62
CA LYS A 153 -13.04 -8.58 -11.33
C LYS A 153 -13.92 -8.91 -10.11
N ASP A 154 -14.14 -10.19 -9.81
CA ASP A 154 -14.97 -10.65 -8.69
C ASP A 154 -14.17 -10.86 -7.40
N SER A 155 -12.84 -10.86 -7.44
CA SER A 155 -12.01 -11.08 -6.26
C SER A 155 -12.30 -10.01 -5.21
N LEU A 156 -12.52 -10.43 -3.96
CA LEU A 156 -12.79 -9.52 -2.87
C LEU A 156 -11.51 -8.79 -2.42
N ALA A 157 -11.66 -7.50 -2.16
CA ALA A 157 -10.63 -6.64 -1.64
C ALA A 157 -11.22 -5.60 -0.68
N VAL A 158 -10.35 -4.97 0.11
CA VAL A 158 -10.69 -3.89 1.02
C VAL A 158 -9.89 -2.65 0.65
N GLY A 159 -10.59 -1.60 0.23
CA GLY A 159 -10.02 -0.27 0.15
C GLY A 159 -10.03 0.39 1.51
N VAL A 160 -8.93 1.02 1.89
CA VAL A 160 -8.85 1.84 3.09
C VAL A 160 -8.30 3.23 2.78
N ALA A 161 -8.75 4.22 3.53
CA ALA A 161 -8.23 5.58 3.48
C ALA A 161 -8.09 6.16 4.89
N ARG A 162 -6.98 6.88 5.10
CA ARG A 162 -6.69 7.63 6.33
C ARG A 162 -6.81 6.79 7.61
N ILE A 163 -6.37 5.53 7.56
CA ILE A 163 -6.38 4.62 8.71
C ILE A 163 -5.72 5.31 9.92
N GLY A 164 -6.42 5.30 11.05
CA GLY A 164 -6.01 5.96 12.29
C GLY A 164 -6.49 7.41 12.45
N ALA A 165 -7.06 8.03 11.42
CA ALA A 165 -7.70 9.34 11.52
C ALA A 165 -9.17 9.23 11.95
N GLU A 166 -9.73 10.31 12.52
CA GLU A 166 -11.16 10.37 12.90
C GLU A 166 -12.09 10.13 11.72
N ASP A 167 -11.67 10.53 10.53
CA ASP A 167 -12.41 10.40 9.28
C ASP A 167 -11.90 9.24 8.41
N GLN A 168 -11.27 8.22 9.01
CA GLN A 168 -10.86 7.01 8.30
C GLN A 168 -12.05 6.37 7.56
N LYS A 169 -11.75 5.73 6.43
CA LYS A 169 -12.76 4.99 5.66
C LYS A 169 -12.27 3.59 5.32
N ILE A 170 -13.19 2.64 5.37
CA ILE A 170 -13.02 1.25 4.99
C ILE A 170 -14.15 0.90 4.04
N VAL A 171 -13.84 0.29 2.90
CA VAL A 171 -14.81 -0.15 1.90
C VAL A 171 -14.39 -1.54 1.42
N ALA A 172 -15.26 -2.52 1.56
CA ALA A 172 -15.05 -3.89 1.07
C ALA A 172 -15.88 -4.12 -0.20
N GLY A 173 -15.38 -4.95 -1.11
CA GLY A 173 -16.12 -5.28 -2.33
C GLY A 173 -15.26 -6.04 -3.32
N THR A 174 -15.83 -6.32 -4.49
CA THR A 174 -15.06 -6.90 -5.59
C THR A 174 -14.10 -5.85 -6.16
N LEU A 175 -13.01 -6.29 -6.81
CA LEU A 175 -12.10 -5.37 -7.50
C LEU A 175 -12.85 -4.47 -8.50
N ALA A 176 -13.84 -4.99 -9.22
CA ALA A 176 -14.68 -4.19 -10.11
C ALA A 176 -15.48 -3.10 -9.39
N GLN A 177 -16.03 -3.39 -8.21
CA GLN A 177 -16.72 -2.37 -7.40
C GLN A 177 -15.74 -1.31 -6.91
N LEU A 178 -14.54 -1.72 -6.49
CA LEU A 178 -13.52 -0.80 -5.99
C LEU A 178 -12.97 0.13 -7.07
N CYS A 179 -12.98 -0.26 -8.35
CA CYS A 179 -12.62 0.62 -9.48
C CYS A 179 -13.43 1.92 -9.54
N GLY A 180 -14.61 1.98 -8.92
CA GLY A 180 -15.47 3.17 -8.85
C GLY A 180 -15.62 3.77 -7.45
N ALA A 181 -14.90 3.25 -6.44
CA ALA A 181 -15.10 3.65 -5.06
C ALA A 181 -14.36 4.96 -4.71
N ASP A 182 -15.09 5.93 -4.14
CA ASP A 182 -14.52 7.17 -3.60
C ASP A 182 -14.36 7.12 -2.06
N LEU A 183 -13.10 6.99 -1.63
CA LEU A 183 -12.74 6.98 -0.21
C LEU A 183 -12.29 8.36 0.29
N GLY A 184 -12.38 9.40 -0.55
CA GLY A 184 -12.03 10.77 -0.24
C GLY A 184 -10.53 11.05 -0.28
N LYS A 185 -10.04 11.77 0.73
CA LYS A 185 -8.65 12.27 0.76
C LYS A 185 -7.63 11.15 1.07
N PRO A 186 -6.41 11.26 0.51
CA PRO A 186 -5.30 10.36 0.82
C PRO A 186 -4.90 10.39 2.31
N LEU A 187 -4.14 9.43 2.83
CA LEU A 187 -3.49 8.30 2.12
C LEU A 187 -4.39 7.08 2.01
N HIS A 188 -4.26 6.33 0.91
CA HIS A 188 -5.04 5.13 0.63
C HIS A 188 -4.16 3.87 0.65
N SER A 189 -4.77 2.72 0.91
CA SER A 189 -4.17 1.39 0.71
C SER A 189 -5.25 0.40 0.26
N LEU A 190 -4.85 -0.69 -0.39
CA LEU A 190 -5.76 -1.77 -0.76
C LEU A 190 -5.28 -3.07 -0.14
N VAL A 191 -6.20 -3.91 0.31
CA VAL A 191 -5.92 -5.28 0.73
C VAL A 191 -6.64 -6.23 -0.21
N LEU A 192 -5.92 -7.07 -0.94
CA LEU A 192 -6.53 -8.18 -1.67
C LEU A 192 -6.75 -9.34 -0.70
N LEU A 193 -7.97 -9.89 -0.64
CA LEU A 193 -8.27 -11.01 0.26
C LEU A 193 -7.62 -12.30 -0.23
N GLY A 194 -6.89 -12.97 0.66
CA GLY A 194 -6.53 -14.38 0.51
C GLY A 194 -7.69 -15.31 0.82
N LYS A 195 -7.50 -16.61 0.60
CA LYS A 195 -8.51 -17.65 0.83
C LYS A 195 -8.54 -18.18 2.27
N ARG A 196 -7.44 -18.06 3.02
CA ARG A 196 -7.39 -18.39 4.45
C ARG A 196 -8.08 -17.28 5.21
N THR A 197 -9.39 -17.45 5.37
CA THR A 197 -10.27 -16.48 6.00
C THR A 197 -11.02 -17.11 7.16
N HIS A 198 -11.47 -16.27 8.08
CA HIS A 198 -12.29 -16.67 9.23
C HIS A 198 -13.68 -16.02 9.13
N ASP A 199 -14.73 -16.68 9.65
CA ASP A 199 -16.11 -16.15 9.62
C ASP A 199 -16.23 -14.76 10.27
N LEU A 200 -15.54 -14.51 11.37
CA LEU A 200 -15.42 -13.17 11.97
C LEU A 200 -14.90 -12.09 11.00
N GLU A 201 -13.98 -12.43 10.09
CA GLU A 201 -13.50 -11.48 9.07
C GLU A 201 -14.61 -11.16 8.06
N ARG A 202 -15.39 -12.18 7.65
CA ARG A 202 -16.58 -11.99 6.81
C ARG A 202 -17.56 -11.04 7.48
N ASP A 203 -17.94 -11.36 8.73
CA ASP A 203 -18.99 -10.66 9.45
C ASP A 203 -18.61 -9.19 9.68
N PHE A 204 -17.32 -8.92 9.92
CA PHE A 204 -16.82 -7.56 10.01
C PHE A 204 -16.86 -6.85 8.65
N LEU A 205 -16.31 -7.46 7.60
CA LEU A 205 -16.19 -6.82 6.28
C LEU A 205 -17.53 -6.60 5.59
N GLU A 206 -18.53 -7.44 5.86
CA GLU A 206 -19.89 -7.29 5.33
C GLU A 206 -20.48 -5.91 5.65
N GLU A 207 -20.20 -5.36 6.84
CA GLU A 207 -20.70 -4.04 7.23
C GLU A 207 -20.08 -2.89 6.42
N PHE A 208 -18.94 -3.15 5.78
CA PHE A 208 -18.24 -2.19 4.91
C PHE A 208 -18.42 -2.49 3.42
N ALA A 209 -19.25 -3.49 3.07
CA ALA A 209 -19.43 -3.91 1.69
C ALA A 209 -20.14 -2.83 0.85
N VAL A 210 -19.62 -2.58 -0.37
CA VAL A 210 -20.29 -1.73 -1.37
C VAL A 210 -21.69 -2.27 -1.69
N ASP A 211 -21.79 -3.59 -1.85
CA ASP A 211 -23.05 -4.31 -1.96
C ASP A 211 -22.99 -5.59 -1.13
N LYS A 212 -23.83 -5.67 -0.09
CA LYS A 212 -23.85 -6.79 0.86
C LYS A 212 -24.28 -8.09 0.18
N GLU A 213 -25.18 -8.05 -0.81
CA GLU A 213 -25.66 -9.27 -1.47
C GLU A 213 -24.57 -9.87 -2.36
N SER A 214 -23.94 -9.04 -3.21
CA SER A 214 -22.79 -9.46 -4.01
C SER A 214 -21.64 -9.96 -3.14
N PHE A 215 -21.31 -9.26 -2.04
CA PHE A 215 -20.25 -9.66 -1.12
C PHE A 215 -20.51 -11.07 -0.55
N LYS A 216 -21.72 -11.33 -0.04
CA LYS A 216 -22.11 -12.65 0.48
C LYS A 216 -22.03 -13.75 -0.58
N ALA A 217 -22.52 -13.46 -1.78
CA ALA A 217 -22.53 -14.42 -2.87
C ALA A 217 -21.10 -14.83 -3.28
N VAL A 218 -20.20 -13.84 -3.40
CA VAL A 218 -18.78 -14.08 -3.71
C VAL A 218 -18.07 -14.79 -2.54
N TRP A 219 -18.30 -14.36 -1.30
CA TRP A 219 -17.72 -15.00 -0.12
C TRP A 219 -18.06 -16.49 -0.07
N LYS A 220 -19.35 -16.81 -0.22
CA LYS A 220 -19.84 -18.19 -0.23
C LYS A 220 -19.24 -19.03 -1.36
N ARG A 221 -19.05 -18.43 -2.54
CA ARG A 221 -18.49 -19.11 -3.71
C ARG A 221 -17.00 -19.42 -3.54
N ASP A 222 -16.23 -18.45 -3.05
CA ASP A 222 -14.76 -18.44 -3.22
C ASP A 222 -13.96 -18.56 -1.92
N TYR A 223 -14.56 -18.27 -0.76
CA TYR A 223 -13.87 -18.12 0.53
C TYR A 223 -14.40 -19.05 1.62
N GLU A 224 -15.71 -19.34 1.65
CA GLU A 224 -16.33 -20.21 2.66
C GLU A 224 -15.73 -21.64 2.65
N GLY A 225 -15.23 -22.09 3.80
CA GLY A 225 -14.66 -23.43 3.97
C GLY A 225 -13.34 -23.67 3.24
N LYS A 226 -12.60 -22.61 2.87
CA LYS A 226 -11.32 -22.69 2.15
C LYS A 226 -10.07 -22.52 3.01
N ALA A 227 -10.23 -22.32 4.32
CA ALA A 227 -9.14 -22.24 5.31
C ALA A 227 -8.63 -23.61 5.74
#